data_AF-A0A1X7FGT9-F1
#
_entry.id   AF-A0A1X7FGT9-F1
#
_cell.length_a   1.000
_cell.length_b   1.000
_cell.length_c   1.000
_cell.angle_alpha   90.00
_cell.angle_beta   90.00
_cell.angle_gamma   90.00
#
_symmetry.space_group_name_H-M   'P 1'
#
loop_
_entity.id
_entity.type
_entity.pdbx_description
1 polymer ?
#
loop_
_entity_poly.entity_id
_entity_poly.type
_entity_poly.pdbx_seq_one_letter_code
_entity_poly.pdbx_strand_id
1 'polypeptide(L)'
;MPASGRALRPEDLYRHGSQDFRTILDAARTRGELPADLDVDLAVDQLAGPLMYRRPLAGRPVTEEYVRRVVQDFLAAHALPADGHGTPADAHPLVP
;
A
#
# COMPACT_ATOMS: atom_id res chain seq x y z
N MET A 1 -14.98 13.32 -38.49
CA MET A 1 -15.40 13.81 -37.16
C MET A 1 -14.53 13.16 -36.10
N PRO A 2 -13.47 13.79 -35.56
CA PRO A 2 -12.82 13.24 -34.39
C PRO A 2 -13.68 13.56 -33.17
N ALA A 3 -14.03 12.52 -32.41
CA ALA A 3 -14.64 12.67 -31.10
C ALA A 3 -13.62 13.37 -30.19
N SER A 4 -14.00 14.53 -29.65
CA SER A 4 -13.25 15.23 -28.61
C SER A 4 -13.26 14.41 -27.32
N GLY A 5 -12.41 13.39 -27.24
CA GLY A 5 -12.03 12.77 -25.99
C GLY A 5 -11.29 13.84 -25.19
N ARG A 6 -11.99 14.52 -24.27
CA ARG A 6 -11.35 15.45 -23.35
C ARG A 6 -10.31 14.64 -22.57
N ALA A 7 -9.03 14.87 -22.86
CA ALA A 7 -7.95 14.26 -22.12
C ALA A 7 -8.18 14.56 -20.63
N LEU A 8 -8.52 13.52 -19.87
CA LEU A 8 -8.57 13.61 -18.41
C LEU A 8 -7.19 14.08 -17.96
N ARG A 9 -7.15 15.08 -17.08
CA ARG A 9 -5.86 15.55 -16.57
C ARG A 9 -5.21 14.37 -15.84
N PRO A 10 -3.88 14.17 -15.93
CA PRO A 10 -3.19 13.12 -15.18
C PRO A 10 -3.56 13.10 -13.69
N GLU A 11 -3.81 14.27 -13.12
CA GLU A 11 -4.23 14.46 -11.72
C GLU A 11 -5.62 13.88 -11.45
N ASP A 12 -6.55 13.92 -12.42
CA ASP A 12 -7.90 13.35 -12.28
C ASP A 12 -7.85 11.82 -12.30
N LEU A 13 -6.98 11.24 -13.14
CA LEU A 13 -6.74 9.80 -13.20
C LEU A 13 -6.07 9.31 -11.93
N TYR A 14 -5.11 10.06 -11.41
CA TYR A 14 -4.50 9.79 -10.12
C TYR A 14 -5.55 9.82 -9.02
N ARG A 15 -6.33 10.91 -8.89
CA ARG A 15 -7.33 11.09 -7.83
C ARG A 15 -8.41 10.01 -7.85
N HIS A 16 -8.93 9.67 -9.03
CA HIS A 16 -9.97 8.65 -9.17
C HIS A 16 -9.39 7.24 -8.95
N GLY A 17 -8.22 6.93 -9.51
CA GLY A 17 -7.57 5.63 -9.36
C GLY A 17 -7.01 5.35 -7.97
N SER A 18 -6.83 6.38 -7.13
CA SER A 18 -6.30 6.24 -5.77
C SER A 18 -7.34 6.36 -4.66
N GLN A 19 -8.63 6.57 -4.99
CA GLN A 19 -9.69 6.72 -3.99
C GLN A 19 -9.83 5.47 -3.09
N ASP A 20 -9.73 4.29 -3.69
CA ASP A 20 -9.81 3.02 -2.96
C ASP A 20 -8.62 2.86 -1.99
N PHE A 21 -7.41 3.22 -2.44
CA PHE A 21 -6.23 3.23 -1.56
C PHE A 21 -6.42 4.15 -0.37
N ARG A 22 -6.87 5.39 -0.58
CA ARG A 22 -7.09 6.35 0.52
C ARG A 22 -8.10 5.84 1.52
N THR A 23 -9.22 5.29 1.04
CA THR A 23 -10.28 4.73 1.90
C THR A 23 -9.74 3.61 2.79
N ILE A 24 -8.94 2.70 2.23
CA ILE A 24 -8.34 1.58 2.98
C ILE A 24 -7.31 2.08 4.00
N LEU A 25 -6.43 3.00 3.59
CA LEU A 25 -5.38 3.57 4.44
C LEU A 25 -5.97 4.36 5.62
N ASP A 26 -7.00 5.18 5.37
CA ASP A 26 -7.68 5.95 6.42
C ASP A 26 -8.39 5.03 7.42
N ALA A 27 -9.01 3.94 6.94
CA ALA A 27 -9.61 2.94 7.81
C ALA A 27 -8.56 2.24 8.68
N ALA A 28 -7.39 1.91 8.13
CA ALA A 28 -6.30 1.30 8.89
C ALA A 28 -5.69 2.25 9.93
N ARG A 29 -5.53 3.54 9.61
CA ARG A 29 -5.16 4.59 10.58
C ARG A 29 -6.16 4.70 11.72
N THR A 30 -7.45 4.70 11.39
CA THR A 30 -8.54 4.77 12.38
C THR A 30 -8.52 3.57 13.34
N ARG A 31 -8.11 2.38 12.86
CA ARG A 31 -7.95 1.19 13.70
C ARG A 31 -6.65 1.14 14.49
N GLY A 32 -5.73 2.09 14.28
CA GLY A 32 -4.40 2.08 14.91
C GLY A 32 -3.44 1.04 14.31
N GLU A 33 -3.74 0.51 13.12
CA GLU A 33 -2.85 -0.42 12.41
C GLU A 33 -1.72 0.32 11.67
N LEU A 34 -1.95 1.60 11.36
CA LEU A 34 -0.99 2.51 10.75
C LEU A 34 -0.86 3.79 11.58
N PRO A 35 0.29 4.50 11.52
CA PRO A 35 0.53 5.74 12.22
C PRO A 35 -0.57 6.79 11.95
N ALA A 36 -1.03 7.43 13.01
CA ALA A 36 -2.07 8.45 12.93
C ALA A 36 -1.62 9.70 12.16
N ASP A 37 -0.34 9.88 11.90
CA ASP A 37 0.29 10.97 11.14
C ASP A 37 0.83 10.53 9.76
N LEU A 38 0.55 9.28 9.33
CA LEU A 38 0.99 8.77 8.03
C LEU A 38 0.54 9.70 6.89
N ASP A 39 1.47 10.07 6.01
CA ASP A 39 1.14 10.81 4.78
C ASP A 39 0.46 9.85 3.77
N VAL A 40 -0.84 10.07 3.53
CA VAL A 40 -1.65 9.21 2.67
C VAL A 40 -1.25 9.33 1.20
N ASP A 41 -0.90 10.53 0.73
CA ASP A 41 -0.53 10.72 -0.67
C ASP A 41 0.80 10.02 -0.95
N LEU A 42 1.76 10.15 -0.03
CA LEU A 42 3.02 9.42 -0.13
C LEU A 42 2.83 7.89 0.00
N ALA A 43 1.89 7.43 0.82
CA ALA A 43 1.55 6.01 0.93
C ALA A 43 0.94 5.46 -0.37
N VAL A 44 0.05 6.23 -1.01
CA VAL A 44 -0.49 5.90 -2.34
C VAL A 44 0.62 5.82 -3.37
N ASP A 45 1.55 6.77 -3.37
CA ASP A 45 2.68 6.77 -4.32
C ASP A 45 3.58 5.53 -4.15
N GLN A 46 3.82 5.10 -2.91
CA GLN A 46 4.58 3.89 -2.61
C GLN A 46 3.87 2.61 -3.08
N LEU A 47 2.55 2.55 -2.99
CA LEU A 47 1.76 1.36 -3.36
C LEU A 47 1.46 1.31 -4.86
N ALA A 48 1.07 2.44 -5.47
CA ALA A 48 0.70 2.53 -6.87
C ALA A 48 1.91 2.73 -7.80
N GLY A 49 2.93 3.47 -7.35
CA GLY A 49 4.13 3.79 -8.13
C GLY A 49 4.84 2.56 -8.72
N PRO A 50 5.10 1.49 -7.94
CA PRO A 50 5.71 0.27 -8.46
C PRO A 50 4.87 -0.42 -9.55
N LEU A 51 3.54 -0.32 -9.51
CA LEU A 51 2.64 -0.86 -10.53
C LEU A 51 2.70 -0.02 -11.81
N MET A 52 2.72 1.30 -11.63
CA MET A 52 2.83 2.27 -12.72
C MET A 52 4.20 2.25 -13.41
N TYR A 53 5.29 1.93 -12.71
CA TYR A 53 6.56 1.69 -13.36
C TYR A 53 6.58 0.33 -14.08
N ARG A 54 6.07 -0.72 -13.43
CA ARG A 54 6.27 -2.10 -13.92
C ARG A 54 5.51 -2.40 -15.21
N ARG A 55 4.23 -2.02 -15.30
CA ARG A 55 3.38 -2.41 -16.43
C ARG A 55 3.58 -1.53 -17.66
N PRO A 56 3.32 -0.21 -17.63
CA PRO A 56 3.41 0.62 -18.81
C PRO A 56 4.86 0.99 -19.17
N LEU A 57 5.74 1.25 -18.19
CA LEU A 57 7.12 1.67 -18.47
C LEU A 57 8.06 0.48 -18.72
N ALA A 58 8.03 -0.54 -17.86
CA ALA A 58 8.94 -1.67 -17.95
C ALA A 58 8.40 -2.85 -18.77
N GLY A 59 7.14 -2.79 -19.25
CA GLY A 59 6.51 -3.85 -20.04
C GLY A 59 6.33 -5.19 -19.31
N ARG A 60 6.49 -5.21 -17.98
CA ARG A 60 6.48 -6.43 -17.17
C ARG A 60 5.08 -6.73 -16.64
N PRO A 61 4.71 -8.01 -16.44
CA PRO A 61 3.43 -8.36 -15.84
C PRO A 61 3.39 -7.93 -14.36
N VAL A 62 2.23 -7.48 -13.92
CA VAL A 62 1.88 -7.32 -12.51
C VAL A 62 1.29 -8.65 -12.07
N THR A 63 2.05 -9.42 -11.31
CA THR A 63 1.62 -10.70 -10.74
C THR A 63 1.10 -10.49 -9.33
N GLU A 64 0.26 -11.40 -8.85
CA GLU A 64 -0.20 -11.37 -7.45
C GLU A 64 0.97 -11.37 -6.47
N GLU A 65 1.99 -12.20 -6.72
CA GLU A 65 3.20 -12.26 -5.89
C GLU A 65 3.94 -10.92 -5.83
N TYR A 66 4.00 -10.19 -6.94
CA TYR A 66 4.61 -8.86 -6.95
C TYR A 66 3.79 -7.86 -6.12
N VAL A 67 2.47 -7.86 -6.27
CA VAL A 67 1.58 -6.99 -5.48
C VAL A 67 1.72 -7.32 -3.99
N ARG A 68 1.68 -8.61 -3.64
CA ARG A 68 1.89 -9.08 -2.26
C ARG A 68 3.20 -8.57 -1.71
N ARG A 69 4.30 -8.66 -2.47
CA ARG A 69 5.60 -8.18 -2.02
C ARG A 69 5.61 -6.68 -1.77
N VAL A 70 5.07 -5.88 -2.69
CA VAL A 70 4.97 -4.41 -2.53
C VAL A 70 4.18 -4.05 -1.25
N VAL A 71 3.06 -4.72 -1.01
CA VAL A 71 2.25 -4.50 0.20
C VAL A 71 3.01 -4.91 1.46
N GLN A 72 3.70 -6.06 1.45
CA GLN A 72 4.50 -6.49 2.60
C GLN A 72 5.65 -5.54 2.90
N ASP A 73 6.35 -5.04 1.88
CA ASP A 73 7.43 -4.08 2.06
C ASP A 73 6.89 -2.76 2.64
N PHE A 74 5.72 -2.30 2.19
CA PHE A 74 5.03 -1.13 2.76
C PHE A 74 4.65 -1.35 4.24
N LEU A 75 4.01 -2.48 4.55
CA LEU A 75 3.60 -2.79 5.92
C LEU A 75 4.81 -2.97 6.84
N ALA A 76 5.89 -3.59 6.38
CA ALA A 76 7.12 -3.72 7.18
C ALA A 76 7.73 -2.36 7.54
N ALA A 77 7.55 -1.34 6.69
CA ALA A 77 8.05 0.00 6.94
C ALA A 77 7.11 0.85 7.82
N HIS A 78 5.79 0.62 7.77
CA HIS A 78 4.80 1.54 8.33
C HIS A 78 3.83 0.93 9.34
N ALA A 79 3.66 -0.39 9.40
CA ALA A 79 2.67 -0.99 10.31
C ALA A 79 3.07 -0.79 11.77
N LEU A 80 2.10 -0.41 12.59
CA LEU A 80 2.29 -0.40 14.04
C LEU A 80 2.22 -1.84 14.55
N PRO A 81 3.02 -2.20 15.57
CA PRO A 81 2.88 -3.49 16.24
C PRO A 81 1.44 -3.60 16.75
N ALA A 82 0.78 -4.72 16.46
CA ALA A 82 -0.50 -5.00 17.09
C ALA A 82 -0.25 -5.06 18.60
N ASP A 83 -0.96 -4.23 19.37
CA ASP A 83 -0.86 -4.22 20.82
C ASP A 83 -1.24 -5.60 21.39
N GLY A 84 -0.22 -6.43 21.61
CA GLY A 84 -0.18 -7.43 22.67
C GLY A 84 -1.29 -8.48 22.78
N HIS A 85 -1.93 -8.93 21.70
CA HIS A 85 -2.65 -10.22 21.78
C HIS A 85 -1.65 -11.40 21.73
N GLY A 86 -1.06 -11.71 22.89
CA GLY A 86 -0.37 -12.98 23.16
C GLY A 86 1.06 -13.10 22.63
N THR A 87 2.01 -12.58 23.40
CA THR A 87 3.25 -13.35 23.58
C THR A 87 2.90 -14.51 24.52
N PRO A 88 2.96 -15.80 24.13
CA PRO A 88 3.28 -16.82 25.11
C PRO A 88 4.73 -16.56 25.53
N ALA A 89 4.88 -15.82 26.62
CA ALA A 89 6.03 -15.98 27.48
C ALA A 89 5.96 -17.42 27.99
N ASP A 90 6.78 -18.29 27.40
CA ASP A 90 7.35 -19.53 27.97
C ASP A 90 7.53 -20.59 26.89
N ALA A 91 8.72 -20.62 26.28
CA ALA A 91 9.42 -21.85 25.90
C ALA A 91 10.83 -21.54 25.38
N HIS A 92 11.71 -21.06 26.27
CA HIS A 92 13.12 -21.47 26.20
C HIS A 92 13.70 -21.48 27.62
N PRO A 93 13.85 -22.68 28.19
CA PRO A 93 15.18 -23.25 28.40
C PRO A 93 15.18 -24.73 27.98
N LEU A 94 16.28 -25.40 27.64
CA LEU A 94 17.61 -25.41 28.20
C LEU A 94 18.52 -26.05 27.13
N VAL A 95 19.69 -25.49 26.89
CA VAL A 95 20.76 -26.13 26.10
C VAL A 95 21.54 -27.05 27.05
N PRO A 96 21.71 -28.36 26.75
CA PRO A 96 22.79 -29.14 27.36
C PRO A 96 24.12 -28.90 26.66
#